data_AF-A0A4R6GKN4-F1
#
_entry.id   AF-A0A4R6GKN4-F1
#
_cell.length_a   1.000
_cell.length_b   1.000
_cell.length_c   1.000
_cell.angle_alpha   90.00
_cell.angle_beta   90.00
_cell.angle_gamma   90.00
#
_symmetry.space_group_name_H-M   'P 1'
#
loop_
_entity.id
_entity.type
_entity.pdbx_description
1 polymer ?
#
loop_
_entity_poly.entity_id
_entity_poly.type
_entity_poly.pdbx_seq_one_letter_code
_entity_poly.pdbx_strand_id
1 'polypeptide(L)'
;MAKSKRISIMLSSRCTTKFPNDATGKSLTEIRKELQKEIQGEKLLGHQLFDVWINEDSAPVGHDADSWEACLVQVRDCDILIVISNGEAGWAKTAGDIGICHAEYAEGLSTTQAKVRVVALPNVTDKKGEEGERNRRFQEYLSQISPFHGGEAKTIDDLKKRVRDAINEALISLTQRGVAAFGSSKFNKGQALDWSRLNFHQRKSAMEKVLRDSMVTYKGAQAADAGVNLLVGETSILTIIHAIPAAFTIAAARELVGRPFLQDHELASSLKKAAGPLHIIACHKSATETQASNLLGFPDATVVSGEFGVYVADNTQKVQFAFLTNCRDSTHTRHAFQRFMEWLEQSGEASELAARAKSRARIVNVIADENKKKVK
;
A
#
# COMPACT_ATOMS: atom_id res chain seq x y z
N MET A 1 -13.35 -17.94 -17.00
CA MET A 1 -14.46 -18.63 -16.30
C MET A 1 -15.02 -17.69 -15.27
N ALA A 2 -16.35 -17.62 -15.11
CA ALA A 2 -16.97 -16.77 -14.09
C ALA A 2 -16.52 -17.28 -12.71
N LYS A 3 -15.87 -16.43 -11.91
CA LYS A 3 -15.48 -16.79 -10.54
C LYS A 3 -16.72 -17.22 -9.76
N SER A 4 -16.58 -18.30 -8.99
CA SER A 4 -17.61 -18.78 -8.06
C SER A 4 -18.13 -17.63 -7.19
N LYS A 5 -19.42 -17.66 -6.81
CA LYS A 5 -19.97 -16.75 -5.80
C LYS A 5 -19.43 -17.03 -4.38
N ARG A 6 -18.67 -18.11 -4.21
CA ARG A 6 -18.11 -18.60 -2.94
C ARG A 6 -16.59 -18.63 -3.00
N ILE A 7 -15.96 -18.59 -1.83
CA ILE A 7 -14.52 -18.73 -1.66
C ILE A 7 -14.18 -20.22 -1.79
N SER A 8 -13.38 -20.56 -2.79
CA SER A 8 -12.95 -21.93 -3.05
C SER A 8 -11.75 -22.29 -2.17
N ILE A 9 -11.87 -23.36 -1.37
CA ILE A 9 -10.81 -23.88 -0.50
C ILE A 9 -10.45 -25.28 -0.96
N MET A 10 -9.16 -25.54 -1.17
CA MET A 10 -8.64 -26.89 -1.40
C MET A 10 -7.98 -27.42 -0.13
N LEU A 11 -8.36 -28.63 0.31
CA LEU A 11 -7.69 -29.36 1.39
C LEU A 11 -6.79 -30.47 0.81
N SER A 12 -5.48 -30.22 0.79
CA SER A 12 -4.47 -31.19 0.36
C SER A 12 -3.93 -31.99 1.56
N SER A 13 -3.91 -33.31 1.45
CA SER A 13 -3.27 -34.23 2.39
C SER A 13 -3.11 -35.62 1.78
N ARG A 14 -2.29 -36.50 2.37
CA ARG A 14 -2.23 -37.92 1.96
C ARG A 14 -3.50 -38.65 2.42
N CYS A 15 -4.23 -39.24 1.49
CA CYS A 15 -5.59 -39.76 1.71
C CYS A 15 -5.64 -40.95 2.71
N THR A 16 -4.75 -41.92 2.54
CA THR A 16 -4.87 -43.23 3.22
C THR A 16 -4.20 -43.30 4.59
N THR A 17 -3.47 -42.26 5.01
CA THR A 17 -2.70 -42.31 6.25
C THR A 17 -3.60 -42.05 7.46
N LYS A 18 -3.43 -42.84 8.53
CA LYS A 18 -4.11 -42.63 9.80
C LYS A 18 -3.53 -41.42 10.53
N PHE A 19 -4.37 -40.71 11.26
CA PHE A 19 -3.91 -39.62 12.11
C PHE A 19 -2.89 -40.16 13.15
N PRO A 20 -1.72 -39.53 13.31
CA PRO A 20 -0.70 -40.00 14.26
C PRO A 20 -1.23 -40.04 15.70
N ASN A 21 -0.98 -41.14 16.43
CA ASN A 21 -1.30 -41.29 17.85
C ASN A 21 -2.80 -41.17 18.22
N ASP A 22 -3.71 -41.32 17.25
CA ASP A 22 -5.14 -41.33 17.53
C ASP A 22 -5.64 -42.72 17.94
N ALA A 23 -6.32 -42.79 19.08
CA ALA A 23 -6.94 -44.03 19.58
C ALA A 23 -8.12 -44.50 18.71
N THR A 24 -8.77 -43.59 17.96
CA THR A 24 -9.90 -43.94 17.10
C THR A 24 -9.47 -44.52 15.75
N GLY A 25 -8.21 -44.31 15.36
CA GLY A 25 -7.62 -44.84 14.13
C GLY A 25 -8.15 -44.18 12.84
N LYS A 26 -8.72 -42.97 12.95
CA LYS A 26 -9.30 -42.23 11.80
C LYS A 26 -8.24 -41.89 10.76
N SER A 27 -8.63 -42.02 9.49
CA SER A 27 -7.84 -41.60 8.33
C SER A 27 -7.93 -40.10 8.08
N LEU A 28 -6.92 -39.54 7.42
CA LEU A 28 -6.96 -38.14 6.98
C LEU A 28 -8.09 -37.88 5.98
N THR A 29 -8.49 -38.87 5.18
CA THR A 29 -9.70 -38.80 4.35
C THR A 29 -10.96 -38.55 5.16
N GLU A 30 -11.18 -39.30 6.25
CA GLU A 30 -12.36 -39.11 7.11
C GLU A 30 -12.35 -37.71 7.75
N ILE A 31 -11.19 -37.26 8.22
CA ILE A 31 -11.05 -35.94 8.82
C ILE A 31 -11.30 -34.82 7.79
N ARG A 32 -10.81 -34.97 6.56
CA ARG A 32 -11.06 -34.00 5.47
C ARG A 32 -12.53 -33.93 5.09
N LYS A 33 -13.24 -35.06 5.03
CA LYS A 33 -14.70 -35.08 4.79
C LYS A 33 -15.48 -34.39 5.91
N GLU A 34 -15.08 -34.60 7.17
CA GLU A 34 -15.65 -33.87 8.31
C GLU A 34 -15.40 -32.36 8.19
N LEU A 35 -14.16 -31.94 7.95
CA LEU A 35 -13.78 -30.54 7.76
C LEU A 35 -14.53 -29.89 6.60
N GLN A 36 -14.63 -30.57 5.46
CA GLN A 36 -15.36 -30.09 4.29
C GLN A 36 -16.82 -29.80 4.65
N LYS A 37 -17.49 -30.72 5.35
CA LYS A 37 -18.88 -30.57 5.75
C LYS A 37 -19.07 -29.46 6.78
N GLU A 38 -18.16 -29.36 7.74
CA GLU A 38 -18.15 -28.32 8.77
C GLU A 38 -17.97 -26.93 8.14
N ILE A 39 -16.93 -26.73 7.31
CA ILE A 39 -16.60 -25.45 6.68
C ILE A 39 -17.70 -25.02 5.70
N GLN A 40 -18.23 -25.91 4.86
CA GLN A 40 -19.33 -25.58 3.94
C GLN A 40 -20.66 -25.32 4.67
N GLY A 41 -20.79 -25.82 5.91
CA GLY A 41 -21.92 -25.57 6.78
C GLY A 41 -21.91 -24.17 7.41
N GLU A 42 -20.75 -23.51 7.45
CA GLU A 42 -20.62 -22.18 8.04
C GLU A 42 -21.36 -21.13 7.20
N LYS A 43 -22.10 -20.26 7.90
CA LYS A 43 -22.81 -19.13 7.29
C LYS A 43 -22.22 -17.84 7.82
N LEU A 44 -21.80 -16.98 6.91
CA LEU A 44 -21.46 -15.61 7.23
C LEU A 44 -22.61 -14.70 6.75
N LEU A 45 -23.20 -13.94 7.67
CA LEU A 45 -24.32 -13.04 7.38
C LEU A 45 -25.49 -13.74 6.66
N GLY A 46 -25.76 -15.00 6.99
CA GLY A 46 -26.84 -15.80 6.39
C GLY A 46 -26.51 -16.45 5.05
N HIS A 47 -25.32 -16.20 4.48
CA HIS A 47 -24.88 -16.77 3.21
C HIS A 47 -23.83 -17.88 3.42
N GLN A 48 -23.92 -18.94 2.60
CA GLN A 48 -22.84 -19.92 2.48
C GLN A 48 -21.65 -19.26 1.79
N LEU A 49 -20.54 -19.17 2.52
CA LEU A 49 -19.35 -18.45 2.07
C LEU A 49 -18.36 -19.35 1.33
N PHE A 50 -18.26 -20.62 1.73
CA PHE A 50 -17.19 -21.51 1.30
C PHE A 50 -17.68 -22.61 0.36
N ASP A 51 -16.79 -23.00 -0.55
CA ASP A 51 -16.87 -24.20 -1.37
C ASP A 51 -15.57 -24.98 -1.15
N VAL A 52 -15.65 -26.21 -0.66
CA VAL A 52 -14.46 -26.94 -0.20
C VAL A 52 -14.25 -28.18 -1.07
N TRP A 53 -13.10 -28.21 -1.75
CA TRP A 53 -12.70 -29.31 -2.60
C TRP A 53 -11.72 -30.25 -1.90
N ILE A 54 -11.99 -31.55 -2.04
CA ILE A 54 -11.11 -32.66 -1.65
C ILE A 54 -11.05 -33.65 -2.81
N ASN A 55 -9.91 -34.32 -2.98
CA ASN A 55 -9.71 -35.22 -4.11
C ASN A 55 -10.70 -36.41 -4.12
N GLU A 56 -11.15 -36.84 -2.94
CA GLU A 56 -12.03 -38.00 -2.76
C GLU A 56 -13.43 -37.86 -3.37
N ASP A 57 -13.85 -36.64 -3.70
CA ASP A 57 -15.15 -36.38 -4.34
C ASP A 57 -15.05 -36.38 -5.88
N SER A 58 -13.85 -36.54 -6.43
CA SER A 58 -13.63 -36.69 -7.86
C SER A 58 -14.12 -38.06 -8.32
N ALA A 59 -14.93 -38.11 -9.38
CA ALA A 59 -15.34 -39.37 -9.99
C ALA A 59 -14.10 -40.23 -10.35
N PRO A 60 -14.13 -41.57 -10.25
CA PRO A 60 -13.02 -42.41 -10.66
C PRO A 60 -12.82 -42.26 -12.17
N VAL A 61 -11.89 -41.40 -12.58
CA VAL A 61 -11.51 -41.22 -13.98
C VAL A 61 -10.35 -42.18 -14.25
N GLY A 62 -10.51 -43.02 -15.28
CA GLY A 62 -9.49 -44.01 -15.65
C GLY A 62 -8.18 -43.34 -16.07
N HIS A 63 -7.07 -43.95 -15.65
CA HIS A 63 -5.66 -43.58 -15.90
C HIS A 63 -5.10 -42.43 -15.04
N ASP A 64 -4.05 -42.75 -14.28
CA ASP A 64 -3.33 -41.91 -13.29
C ASP A 64 -2.79 -40.55 -13.77
N ALA A 65 -2.86 -40.25 -15.07
CA ALA A 65 -2.46 -38.96 -15.63
C ALA A 65 -3.53 -37.87 -15.40
N ASP A 66 -4.81 -38.24 -15.38
CA ASP A 66 -5.92 -37.27 -15.27
C ASP A 66 -6.14 -36.80 -13.83
N SER A 67 -5.87 -37.65 -12.82
CA SER A 67 -6.02 -37.29 -11.40
C SER A 67 -4.96 -36.31 -10.93
N TRP A 68 -3.73 -36.43 -11.43
CA TRP A 68 -2.63 -35.51 -11.11
C TRP A 68 -2.90 -34.09 -11.64
N GLU A 69 -3.24 -33.95 -12.92
CA GLU A 69 -3.52 -32.63 -13.49
C GLU A 69 -4.81 -32.04 -12.90
N ALA A 70 -5.82 -32.85 -12.60
CA ALA A 70 -7.01 -32.38 -11.90
C ALA A 70 -6.67 -31.74 -10.55
N CYS A 71 -5.80 -32.36 -9.73
CA CYS A 71 -5.30 -31.78 -8.50
C CYS A 71 -4.60 -30.42 -8.72
N LEU A 72 -3.72 -30.32 -9.73
CA LEU A 72 -3.00 -29.08 -10.02
C LEU A 72 -3.92 -27.96 -10.54
N VAL A 73 -4.93 -28.30 -11.34
CA VAL A 73 -5.97 -27.35 -11.75
C VAL A 73 -6.70 -26.80 -10.52
N GLN A 74 -7.07 -27.66 -9.57
CA GLN A 74 -7.71 -27.20 -8.33
C GLN A 74 -6.79 -26.33 -7.47
N VAL A 75 -5.49 -26.65 -7.41
CA VAL A 75 -4.50 -25.78 -6.76
C VAL A 75 -4.47 -24.41 -7.42
N ARG A 76 -4.52 -24.32 -8.75
CA ARG A 76 -4.52 -23.03 -9.46
C ARG A 76 -5.81 -22.25 -9.23
N ASP A 77 -6.96 -22.92 -9.28
CA ASP A 77 -8.27 -22.28 -9.27
C ASP A 77 -8.80 -21.95 -7.86
N CYS A 78 -8.34 -22.63 -6.81
CA CYS A 78 -8.76 -22.33 -5.45
C CYS A 78 -8.27 -20.93 -4.99
N ASP A 79 -9.06 -20.31 -4.11
CA ASP A 79 -8.74 -19.03 -3.48
C ASP A 79 -7.85 -19.21 -2.24
N ILE A 80 -7.95 -20.37 -1.57
CA ILE A 80 -7.14 -20.75 -0.41
C ILE A 80 -6.73 -22.22 -0.56
N LEU A 81 -5.43 -22.50 -0.42
CA LEU A 81 -4.88 -23.86 -0.36
C LEU A 81 -4.45 -24.16 1.09
N ILE A 82 -5.06 -25.17 1.71
CA ILE A 82 -4.63 -25.70 3.00
C ILE A 82 -3.92 -27.04 2.78
N VAL A 83 -2.63 -27.09 3.11
CA VAL A 83 -1.83 -28.32 3.05
C VAL A 83 -1.70 -28.89 4.46
N ILE A 84 -2.33 -30.04 4.71
CA ILE A 84 -2.21 -30.80 5.96
C ILE A 84 -1.08 -31.82 5.76
N SER A 85 0.07 -31.57 6.37
CA SER A 85 1.29 -32.35 6.11
C SER A 85 1.77 -33.11 7.35
N ASN A 86 1.96 -34.41 7.20
CA ASN A 86 2.68 -35.31 8.12
C ASN A 86 4.07 -35.69 7.55
N GLY A 87 4.60 -34.92 6.60
CA GLY A 87 5.89 -35.19 5.96
C GLY A 87 5.85 -36.23 4.83
N GLU A 88 4.67 -36.76 4.46
CA GLU A 88 4.55 -37.68 3.32
C GLU A 88 4.35 -36.94 2.00
N ALA A 89 5.21 -37.21 1.02
CA ALA A 89 5.19 -36.53 -0.27
C ALA A 89 4.02 -36.94 -1.17
N GLY A 90 3.37 -38.08 -0.89
CA GLY A 90 2.32 -38.67 -1.72
C GLY A 90 2.84 -39.72 -2.73
N TRP A 91 1.94 -40.20 -3.59
CA TRP A 91 2.26 -41.15 -4.66
C TRP A 91 3.04 -40.46 -5.79
N ALA A 92 3.95 -41.20 -6.42
CA ALA A 92 4.71 -40.76 -7.60
C ALA A 92 4.88 -41.93 -8.57
N LYS A 93 5.07 -41.63 -9.86
CA LYS A 93 5.14 -42.62 -10.93
C LYS A 93 6.47 -43.39 -10.95
N THR A 94 7.58 -42.72 -10.65
CA THR A 94 8.91 -43.33 -10.55
C THR A 94 9.63 -42.95 -9.26
N ALA A 95 10.71 -43.68 -8.94
CA ALA A 95 11.53 -43.50 -7.74
C ALA A 95 12.11 -42.07 -7.57
N GLY A 96 12.46 -41.44 -8.69
CA GLY A 96 13.09 -40.10 -8.70
C GLY A 96 12.08 -38.96 -8.53
N ASP A 97 10.81 -39.21 -8.84
CA ASP A 97 9.78 -38.17 -8.96
C ASP A 97 9.34 -37.61 -7.60
N ILE A 98 8.75 -36.42 -7.65
CA ILE A 98 8.04 -35.83 -6.51
C ILE A 98 6.67 -36.47 -6.36
N GLY A 99 6.15 -36.51 -5.14
CA GLY A 99 4.78 -37.00 -4.91
C GLY A 99 3.74 -35.89 -5.10
N ILE A 100 2.48 -36.29 -5.29
CA ILE A 100 1.39 -35.33 -5.58
C ILE A 100 1.24 -34.24 -4.51
N CYS A 101 1.36 -34.57 -3.23
CA CYS A 101 1.24 -33.57 -2.15
C CYS A 101 2.38 -32.55 -2.20
N HIS A 102 3.58 -32.98 -2.58
CA HIS A 102 4.70 -32.07 -2.82
C HIS A 102 4.40 -31.18 -4.03
N ALA A 103 3.93 -31.76 -5.14
CA ALA A 103 3.60 -31.01 -6.34
C ALA A 103 2.50 -29.95 -6.11
N GLU A 104 1.43 -30.30 -5.39
CA GLU A 104 0.36 -29.38 -5.03
C GLU A 104 0.86 -28.20 -4.18
N TYR A 105 1.72 -28.49 -3.20
CA TYR A 105 2.34 -27.44 -2.38
C TYR A 105 3.27 -26.55 -3.19
N ALA A 106 4.16 -27.14 -4.01
CA ALA A 106 5.08 -26.40 -4.86
C ALA A 106 4.35 -25.53 -5.89
N GLU A 107 3.28 -26.05 -6.50
CA GLU A 107 2.44 -25.31 -7.45
C GLU A 107 1.70 -24.15 -6.77
N GLY A 108 1.17 -24.36 -5.56
CA GLY A 108 0.52 -23.30 -4.80
C GLY A 108 1.47 -22.14 -4.50
N LEU A 109 2.72 -22.47 -4.13
CA LEU A 109 3.77 -21.48 -3.86
C LEU A 109 4.22 -20.75 -5.12
N SER A 110 4.42 -21.47 -6.23
CA SER A 110 4.90 -20.90 -7.49
C SER A 110 3.87 -19.98 -8.15
N THR A 111 2.58 -20.33 -8.04
CA THR A 111 1.49 -19.57 -8.66
C THR A 111 1.05 -18.39 -7.80
N THR A 112 0.72 -18.62 -6.53
CA THR A 112 0.23 -17.56 -5.63
C THR A 112 0.53 -17.94 -4.18
N GLN A 113 1.78 -17.74 -3.73
CA GLN A 113 2.21 -18.04 -2.36
C GLN A 113 1.27 -17.49 -1.27
N ALA A 114 0.66 -16.32 -1.49
CA ALA A 114 -0.21 -15.68 -0.49
C ALA A 114 -1.45 -16.51 -0.11
N LYS A 115 -1.89 -17.45 -0.96
CA LYS A 115 -3.07 -18.32 -0.69
C LYS A 115 -2.75 -19.61 0.03
N VAL A 116 -1.48 -19.97 0.16
CA VAL A 116 -1.04 -21.24 0.73
C VAL A 116 -0.96 -21.12 2.25
N ARG A 117 -1.53 -22.09 2.96
CA ARG A 117 -1.36 -22.28 4.40
C ARG A 117 -1.01 -23.74 4.67
N VAL A 118 -0.13 -23.97 5.63
CA VAL A 118 0.34 -25.31 5.98
C VAL A 118 -0.04 -25.60 7.43
N VAL A 119 -0.67 -26.74 7.66
CA VAL A 119 -0.93 -27.28 9.00
C VAL A 119 -0.06 -28.53 9.18
N ALA A 120 0.93 -28.45 10.05
CA ALA A 120 1.83 -29.55 10.35
C ALA A 120 1.16 -30.58 11.27
N LEU A 121 1.39 -31.85 10.97
CA LEU A 121 1.20 -33.00 11.83
C LEU A 121 2.57 -33.56 12.22
N PRO A 122 2.67 -34.38 13.28
CA PRO A 122 3.88 -35.13 13.58
C PRO A 122 4.35 -35.91 12.34
N ASN A 123 5.62 -35.77 12.00
CA ASN A 123 6.19 -36.44 10.82
C ASN A 123 6.09 -37.95 10.95
N VAL A 124 5.79 -38.62 9.84
CA VAL A 124 5.93 -40.07 9.77
C VAL A 124 7.40 -40.48 9.89
N THR A 125 7.63 -41.65 10.47
CA THR A 125 8.98 -42.21 10.57
C THR A 125 9.51 -42.56 9.18
N ASP A 126 10.77 -42.26 8.92
CA ASP A 126 11.41 -42.58 7.64
C ASP A 126 11.38 -44.08 7.39
N LYS A 127 10.68 -44.48 6.31
CA LYS A 127 10.73 -45.85 5.81
C LYS A 127 12.03 -46.06 5.05
N LYS A 128 12.59 -47.27 5.07
CA LYS A 128 13.72 -47.62 4.19
C LYS A 128 13.23 -47.72 2.73
N GLY A 129 14.04 -47.23 1.78
CA GLY A 129 13.77 -47.31 0.34
C GLY A 129 13.33 -45.99 -0.29
N GLU A 130 12.89 -46.04 -1.54
CA GLU A 130 12.63 -44.87 -2.40
C GLU A 130 11.51 -43.96 -1.87
N GLU A 131 10.47 -44.53 -1.25
CA GLU A 131 9.40 -43.76 -0.58
C GLU A 131 9.96 -42.91 0.57
N GLY A 132 10.93 -43.44 1.32
CA GLY A 132 11.59 -42.73 2.42
C GLY A 132 12.40 -41.53 1.93
N GLU A 133 13.21 -41.72 0.89
CA GLU A 133 13.99 -40.62 0.29
C GLU A 133 13.10 -39.52 -0.30
N ARG A 134 11.94 -39.89 -0.86
CA ARG A 134 10.96 -38.91 -1.35
C ARG A 134 10.32 -38.12 -0.22
N ASN A 135 9.94 -38.78 0.87
CA ASN A 135 9.40 -38.12 2.06
C ASN A 135 10.44 -37.20 2.70
N ARG A 136 11.69 -37.64 2.82
CA ARG A 136 12.81 -36.83 3.34
C ARG A 136 12.99 -35.54 2.54
N ARG A 137 13.05 -35.64 1.20
CA ARG A 137 13.13 -34.46 0.30
C ARG A 137 11.95 -33.49 0.51
N PHE A 138 10.74 -34.00 0.72
CA PHE A 138 9.58 -33.16 0.97
C PHE A 138 9.60 -32.49 2.36
N GLN A 139 10.03 -33.21 3.39
CA GLN A 139 10.21 -32.66 4.74
C GLN A 139 11.28 -31.56 4.75
N GLU A 140 12.41 -31.79 4.07
CA GLU A 140 13.46 -30.80 3.87
C GLU A 140 12.91 -29.56 3.15
N TYR A 141 12.15 -29.74 2.07
CA TYR A 141 11.51 -28.65 1.32
C TYR A 141 10.54 -27.82 2.17
N LEU A 142 9.69 -28.48 2.96
CA LEU A 142 8.76 -27.80 3.88
C LEU A 142 9.49 -26.95 4.92
N SER A 143 10.58 -27.47 5.48
CA SER A 143 11.38 -26.79 6.52
C SER A 143 12.04 -25.49 6.04
N GLN A 144 12.35 -25.40 4.74
CA GLN A 144 13.04 -24.25 4.16
C GLN A 144 12.11 -23.08 3.83
N ILE A 145 10.84 -23.37 3.54
CA ILE A 145 9.93 -22.38 2.94
C ILE A 145 8.91 -21.85 3.95
N SER A 146 8.52 -22.65 4.94
CA SER A 146 7.45 -22.27 5.87
C SER A 146 7.89 -22.44 7.33
N PRO A 147 8.10 -21.36 8.10
CA PRO A 147 7.99 -21.46 9.55
C PRO A 147 6.53 -21.81 9.86
N PHE A 148 6.27 -22.97 10.45
CA PHE A 148 4.92 -23.39 10.81
C PHE A 148 4.30 -22.38 11.78
N HIS A 149 3.28 -21.66 11.33
CA HIS A 149 2.56 -20.69 12.16
C HIS A 149 1.60 -21.46 13.07
N GLY A 150 2.08 -21.79 14.28
CA GLY A 150 1.27 -22.42 15.34
C GLY A 150 1.81 -23.74 15.90
N GLY A 151 2.85 -24.35 15.31
CA GLY A 151 3.36 -25.67 15.73
C GLY A 151 2.55 -26.87 15.22
N GLU A 152 2.96 -28.08 15.60
CA GLU A 152 2.35 -29.34 15.13
C GLU A 152 0.99 -29.62 15.79
N ALA A 153 0.03 -30.10 14.99
CA ALA A 153 -1.27 -30.54 15.47
C ALA A 153 -1.19 -31.97 16.05
N LYS A 154 -1.40 -32.10 17.35
CA LYS A 154 -1.21 -33.38 18.07
C LYS A 154 -2.48 -34.22 18.21
N THR A 155 -3.64 -33.62 18.02
CA THR A 155 -4.96 -34.28 18.11
C THR A 155 -5.84 -33.87 16.94
N ILE A 156 -6.90 -34.64 16.68
CA ILE A 156 -7.86 -34.33 15.61
C ILE A 156 -8.55 -32.98 15.87
N ASP A 157 -8.93 -32.70 17.12
CA ASP A 157 -9.55 -31.42 17.48
C ASP A 157 -8.59 -30.24 17.28
N ASP A 158 -7.32 -30.42 17.61
CA ASP A 158 -6.28 -29.41 17.38
C ASP A 158 -6.05 -29.19 15.88
N LEU A 159 -6.03 -30.26 15.08
CA LEU A 159 -5.98 -30.16 13.61
C LEU A 159 -7.18 -29.35 13.08
N LYS A 160 -8.40 -29.68 13.50
CA LYS A 160 -9.60 -28.97 13.06
C LYS A 160 -9.57 -27.50 13.44
N LYS A 161 -9.11 -27.18 14.65
CA LYS A 161 -8.94 -25.81 15.11
C LYS A 161 -7.92 -25.06 14.25
N ARG A 162 -6.75 -25.64 14.00
CA ARG A 162 -5.68 -25.03 13.20
C ARG A 162 -6.08 -24.80 11.75
N VAL A 163 -6.86 -25.69 11.16
CA VAL A 163 -7.42 -25.47 9.82
C VAL A 163 -8.35 -24.26 9.81
N ARG A 164 -9.22 -24.11 10.82
CA ARG A 164 -10.09 -22.92 10.95
C ARG A 164 -9.27 -21.64 11.15
N ASP A 165 -8.27 -21.67 12.02
CA ASP A 165 -7.40 -20.53 12.27
C ASP A 165 -6.65 -20.12 10.98
N ALA A 166 -6.15 -21.09 10.22
CA ALA A 166 -5.49 -20.85 8.93
C ALA A 166 -6.42 -20.23 7.88
N ILE A 167 -7.67 -20.69 7.80
CA ILE A 167 -8.69 -20.11 6.91
C ILE A 167 -8.98 -18.66 7.35
N ASN A 168 -9.18 -18.42 8.64
CA ASN A 168 -9.51 -17.09 9.16
C ASN A 168 -8.36 -16.09 8.91
N GLU A 169 -7.12 -16.50 9.16
CA GLU A 169 -5.93 -15.70 8.85
C GLU A 169 -5.81 -15.41 7.35
N ALA A 170 -6.07 -16.40 6.48
CA ALA A 170 -6.08 -16.22 5.05
C ALA A 170 -7.13 -15.19 4.60
N LEU A 171 -8.35 -15.27 5.14
CA LEU A 171 -9.41 -14.30 4.84
C LEU A 171 -9.02 -12.87 5.23
N ILE A 172 -8.50 -12.68 6.45
CA ILE A 172 -8.07 -11.36 6.93
C ILE A 172 -6.94 -10.81 6.06
N SER A 173 -5.89 -11.60 5.86
CA SER A 173 -4.69 -11.18 5.12
C SER A 173 -5.00 -10.86 3.65
N LEU A 174 -5.75 -11.73 2.96
CA LEU A 174 -6.11 -11.53 1.56
C LEU A 174 -7.06 -10.34 1.38
N THR A 175 -8.01 -10.14 2.31
CA THR A 175 -8.92 -8.98 2.29
C THR A 175 -8.16 -7.68 2.46
N GLN A 176 -7.29 -7.57 3.47
CA GLN A 176 -6.49 -6.38 3.72
C GLN A 176 -5.54 -6.07 2.56
N ARG A 177 -4.88 -7.09 2.00
CA ARG A 177 -4.05 -6.95 0.80
C ARG A 177 -4.85 -6.50 -0.41
N GLY A 178 -6.08 -7.01 -0.58
CA GLY A 178 -7.01 -6.55 -1.62
C GLY A 178 -7.30 -5.06 -1.51
N VAL A 179 -7.68 -4.59 -0.32
CA VAL A 179 -7.93 -3.17 -0.04
C VAL A 179 -6.69 -2.31 -0.34
N ALA A 180 -5.52 -2.73 0.09
CA ALA A 180 -4.26 -2.03 -0.18
C ALA A 180 -3.97 -1.95 -1.69
N ALA A 181 -4.16 -3.04 -2.44
CA ALA A 181 -3.96 -3.08 -3.88
C ALA A 181 -4.92 -2.14 -4.61
N PHE A 182 -6.21 -2.12 -4.26
CA PHE A 182 -7.18 -1.18 -4.83
C PHE A 182 -6.88 0.27 -4.46
N GLY A 183 -6.24 0.51 -3.33
CA GLY A 183 -5.78 1.85 -2.93
C GLY A 183 -4.82 2.51 -3.93
N SER A 184 -4.08 1.72 -4.71
CA SER A 184 -3.18 2.22 -5.77
C SER A 184 -3.91 2.63 -7.06
N SER A 185 -5.15 2.14 -7.26
CA SER A 185 -5.95 2.36 -8.48
C SER A 185 -6.82 3.63 -8.45
N LYS A 186 -6.81 4.39 -7.34
CA LYS A 186 -7.72 5.52 -7.06
C LYS A 186 -7.75 6.65 -8.10
N PHE A 187 -6.79 6.72 -9.03
CA PHE A 187 -6.64 7.83 -9.98
C PHE A 187 -6.80 7.43 -11.45
N ASN A 188 -7.37 6.26 -11.74
CA ASN A 188 -7.57 5.78 -13.11
C ASN A 188 -8.90 6.22 -13.75
N LYS A 189 -9.67 7.10 -13.10
CA LYS A 189 -10.98 7.60 -13.55
C LYS A 189 -11.16 9.09 -13.23
N GLY A 190 -12.10 9.73 -13.92
CA GLY A 190 -12.52 11.10 -13.66
C GLY A 190 -11.43 12.14 -13.91
N GLN A 191 -11.52 13.27 -13.20
CA GLN A 191 -10.62 14.42 -13.40
C GLN A 191 -9.14 14.08 -13.18
N ALA A 192 -8.83 13.14 -12.29
CA ALA A 192 -7.45 12.68 -12.10
C ALA A 192 -6.87 12.00 -13.36
N LEU A 193 -7.70 11.24 -14.08
CA LEU A 193 -7.33 10.70 -15.39
C LEU A 193 -7.19 11.82 -16.41
N ASP A 194 -8.08 12.81 -16.42
CA ASP A 194 -8.00 13.95 -17.35
C ASP A 194 -6.72 14.78 -17.14
N TRP A 195 -6.34 15.04 -15.89
CA TRP A 195 -5.09 15.74 -15.56
C TRP A 195 -3.85 14.93 -15.96
N SER A 196 -3.93 13.59 -15.90
CA SER A 196 -2.85 12.73 -16.38
C SER A 196 -2.59 12.86 -17.88
N ARG A 197 -3.61 13.24 -18.67
CA ARG A 197 -3.51 13.48 -20.13
C ARG A 197 -2.88 14.83 -20.48
N LEU A 198 -2.88 15.79 -19.56
CA LEU A 198 -2.28 17.12 -19.75
C LEU A 198 -0.76 17.04 -19.80
N ASN A 199 -0.13 17.91 -20.60
CA ASN A 199 1.31 18.12 -20.52
C ASN A 199 1.71 18.87 -19.24
N PHE A 200 3.01 18.97 -18.94
CA PHE A 200 3.47 19.57 -17.67
C PHE A 200 3.03 21.02 -17.48
N HIS A 201 3.06 21.85 -18.52
CA HIS A 201 2.65 23.26 -18.43
C HIS A 201 1.14 23.39 -18.19
N GLN A 202 0.34 22.66 -18.96
CA GLN A 202 -1.12 22.62 -18.82
C GLN A 202 -1.53 22.13 -17.43
N ARG A 203 -0.88 21.06 -16.94
CA ARG A 203 -1.16 20.50 -15.62
C ARG A 203 -0.74 21.44 -14.50
N LYS A 204 0.43 22.08 -14.60
CA LYS A 204 0.89 23.12 -13.65
C LYS A 204 -0.16 24.24 -13.56
N SER A 205 -0.61 24.77 -14.69
CA SER A 205 -1.63 25.82 -14.74
C SER A 205 -2.97 25.36 -14.12
N ALA A 206 -3.42 24.14 -14.39
CA ALA A 206 -4.64 23.59 -13.79
C ALA A 206 -4.55 23.48 -12.27
N MET A 207 -3.41 22.98 -11.75
CA MET A 207 -3.14 22.87 -10.32
C MET A 207 -3.09 24.25 -9.64
N GLU A 208 -2.35 25.20 -10.22
CA GLU A 208 -2.23 26.57 -9.70
C GLU A 208 -3.57 27.30 -9.69
N LYS A 209 -4.39 27.10 -10.74
CA LYS A 209 -5.74 27.66 -10.81
C LYS A 209 -6.62 27.13 -9.68
N VAL A 210 -6.70 25.80 -9.50
CA VAL A 210 -7.52 25.22 -8.43
C VAL A 210 -7.05 25.71 -7.06
N LEU A 211 -5.73 25.75 -6.84
CA LEU A 211 -5.18 26.18 -5.57
C LEU A 211 -5.49 27.66 -5.30
N ARG A 212 -5.35 28.53 -6.32
CA ARG A 212 -5.75 29.94 -6.25
C ARG A 212 -7.24 30.09 -5.94
N ASP A 213 -8.09 29.37 -6.66
CA ASP A 213 -9.54 29.40 -6.46
C ASP A 213 -9.90 28.96 -5.04
N SER A 214 -9.19 27.95 -4.49
CA SER A 214 -9.37 27.50 -3.11
C SER A 214 -8.94 28.55 -2.08
N MET A 215 -7.82 29.22 -2.33
CA MET A 215 -7.27 30.25 -1.45
C MET A 215 -8.13 31.49 -1.41
N VAL A 216 -8.63 31.98 -2.55
CA VAL A 216 -9.46 33.18 -2.62
C VAL A 216 -10.80 32.98 -1.90
N THR A 217 -11.31 31.75 -1.86
CA THR A 217 -12.52 31.40 -1.09
C THR A 217 -12.27 31.24 0.41
N TYR A 218 -11.02 31.22 0.86
CA TYR A 218 -10.69 31.08 2.28
C TYR A 218 -10.98 32.38 3.05
N LYS A 219 -11.41 32.24 4.31
CA LYS A 219 -11.86 33.37 5.14
C LYS A 219 -10.75 34.41 5.29
N GLY A 220 -11.07 35.67 4.99
CA GLY A 220 -10.12 36.78 5.10
C GLY A 220 -9.06 36.84 4.00
N ALA A 221 -9.15 35.98 2.98
CA ALA A 221 -8.27 36.04 1.83
C ALA A 221 -8.62 37.20 0.89
N GLN A 222 -7.60 37.78 0.25
CA GLN A 222 -7.75 38.82 -0.77
C GLN A 222 -6.87 38.48 -1.98
N ALA A 223 -7.44 38.55 -3.18
CA ALA A 223 -6.65 38.40 -4.39
C ALA A 223 -5.61 39.52 -4.51
N ALA A 224 -4.39 39.17 -4.94
CA ALA A 224 -3.31 40.11 -5.21
C ALA A 224 -2.72 39.83 -6.60
N ASP A 225 -2.09 40.84 -7.21
CA ASP A 225 -1.55 40.71 -8.58
C ASP A 225 -0.54 39.55 -8.69
N ALA A 226 0.36 39.44 -7.70
CA ALA A 226 1.38 38.40 -7.68
C ALA A 226 0.93 37.06 -7.05
N GLY A 227 -0.25 36.99 -6.42
CA GLY A 227 -0.60 35.85 -5.58
C GLY A 227 -1.94 35.98 -4.86
N VAL A 228 -2.00 35.52 -3.61
CA VAL A 228 -3.17 35.69 -2.73
C VAL A 228 -2.69 36.13 -1.36
N ASN A 229 -3.29 37.17 -0.80
CA ASN A 229 -3.06 37.57 0.59
C ASN A 229 -3.94 36.69 1.48
N LEU A 230 -3.33 35.84 2.30
CA LEU A 230 -4.03 35.02 3.29
C LEU A 230 -3.90 35.65 4.68
N LEU A 231 -5.00 35.68 5.41
CA LEU A 231 -4.98 36.06 6.82
C LEU A 231 -4.58 34.83 7.65
N VAL A 232 -3.38 34.87 8.23
CA VAL A 232 -2.86 33.81 9.13
C VAL A 232 -2.69 34.43 10.51
N GLY A 233 -3.53 34.00 11.46
CA GLY A 233 -3.72 34.71 12.72
C GLY A 233 -4.21 36.14 12.45
N GLU A 234 -3.43 37.13 12.89
CA GLU A 234 -3.72 38.56 12.67
C GLU A 234 -2.89 39.18 11.53
N THR A 235 -2.09 38.37 10.83
CA THR A 235 -1.14 38.87 9.82
C THR A 235 -1.60 38.51 8.42
N SER A 236 -1.70 39.52 7.55
CA SER A 236 -1.90 39.31 6.12
C SER A 236 -0.57 38.90 5.47
N ILE A 237 -0.53 37.71 4.87
CA ILE A 237 0.67 37.11 4.27
C ILE A 237 0.44 36.93 2.77
N LEU A 238 1.34 37.49 1.96
CA LEU A 238 1.38 37.26 0.52
C LEU A 238 1.83 35.83 0.25
N THR A 239 0.93 35.04 -0.32
CA THR A 239 1.19 33.68 -0.76
C THR A 239 1.39 33.61 -2.26
N ILE A 240 2.47 32.94 -2.66
CA ILE A 240 2.82 32.72 -4.05
C ILE A 240 2.58 31.26 -4.39
N ILE A 241 1.81 31.02 -5.44
CA ILE A 241 1.30 29.71 -5.80
C ILE A 241 2.20 29.12 -6.88
N HIS A 242 2.65 27.90 -6.66
CA HIS A 242 3.43 27.11 -7.62
C HIS A 242 2.85 25.71 -7.74
N ALA A 243 3.18 25.00 -8.82
CA ALA A 243 2.88 23.58 -8.93
C ALA A 243 4.00 22.77 -9.59
N ILE A 244 4.27 21.59 -9.02
CA ILE A 244 5.12 20.56 -9.62
C ILE A 244 4.19 19.52 -10.28
N PRO A 245 4.10 19.50 -11.62
CA PRO A 245 3.09 18.73 -12.34
C PRO A 245 3.35 17.22 -12.38
N ALA A 246 4.46 16.72 -11.84
CA ALA A 246 4.78 15.29 -11.85
C ALA A 246 5.31 14.80 -10.49
N ALA A 247 5.87 13.59 -10.45
CA ALA A 247 6.63 13.17 -9.27
C ALA A 247 7.79 14.13 -9.05
N PHE A 248 8.09 14.46 -7.79
CA PHE A 248 9.15 15.40 -7.43
C PHE A 248 10.55 14.98 -7.95
N THR A 249 10.74 13.68 -8.16
CA THR A 249 11.96 13.10 -8.74
C THR A 249 12.17 13.45 -10.22
N ILE A 250 11.13 13.87 -10.94
CA ILE A 250 11.24 14.26 -12.35
C ILE A 250 11.80 15.69 -12.45
N ALA A 251 13.05 15.80 -12.90
CA ALA A 251 13.77 17.08 -13.00
C ALA A 251 12.99 18.13 -13.83
N ALA A 252 12.53 17.76 -15.02
CA ALA A 252 11.77 18.66 -15.91
C ALA A 252 10.48 19.22 -15.27
N ALA A 253 9.86 18.52 -14.33
CA ALA A 253 8.69 19.02 -13.61
C ALA A 253 9.09 19.98 -12.47
N ARG A 254 10.20 19.70 -11.80
CA ARG A 254 10.74 20.52 -10.70
C ARG A 254 11.36 21.82 -11.21
N GLU A 255 11.98 21.81 -12.38
CA GLU A 255 12.58 22.98 -13.02
C GLU A 255 11.55 24.07 -13.35
N LEU A 256 10.28 23.70 -13.58
CA LEU A 256 9.20 24.68 -13.80
C LEU A 256 8.88 25.54 -12.57
N VAL A 257 9.34 25.13 -11.39
CA VAL A 257 9.25 25.91 -10.14
C VAL A 257 10.62 26.49 -9.77
N GLY A 258 11.69 25.70 -9.96
CA GLY A 258 13.05 26.11 -9.64
C GLY A 258 13.20 26.47 -8.16
N ARG A 259 13.88 27.59 -7.87
CA ARG A 259 14.03 28.15 -6.52
C ARG A 259 13.32 29.49 -6.45
N PRO A 260 12.01 29.51 -6.12
CA PRO A 260 11.19 30.71 -6.31
C PRO A 260 11.66 31.89 -5.45
N PHE A 261 12.24 31.61 -4.28
CA PHE A 261 12.74 32.62 -3.35
C PHE A 261 13.87 33.51 -3.89
N LEU A 262 14.55 33.10 -4.97
CA LEU A 262 15.59 33.91 -5.61
C LEU A 262 15.01 35.16 -6.28
N GLN A 263 13.75 35.12 -6.69
CA GLN A 263 13.03 36.22 -7.33
C GLN A 263 12.16 37.02 -6.36
N ASP A 264 12.21 36.74 -5.05
CA ASP A 264 11.36 37.42 -4.07
C ASP A 264 11.52 38.95 -4.07
N HIS A 265 12.72 39.44 -4.39
CA HIS A 265 13.00 40.88 -4.48
C HIS A 265 12.12 41.61 -5.51
N GLU A 266 11.58 40.90 -6.50
CA GLU A 266 10.62 41.44 -7.47
C GLU A 266 9.24 41.69 -6.83
N LEU A 267 8.93 41.02 -5.71
CA LEU A 267 7.66 41.12 -4.98
C LEU A 267 7.62 42.26 -3.95
N ALA A 268 8.71 43.03 -3.79
CA ALA A 268 8.83 44.09 -2.79
C ALA A 268 7.69 45.14 -2.85
N SER A 269 7.18 45.44 -4.05
CA SER A 269 6.03 46.34 -4.21
C SER A 269 4.75 45.78 -3.58
N SER A 270 4.51 44.48 -3.73
CA SER A 270 3.35 43.77 -3.19
C SER A 270 3.45 43.58 -1.68
N LEU A 271 4.67 43.43 -1.15
CA LEU A 271 4.96 43.25 0.28
C LEU A 271 4.87 44.54 1.11
N LYS A 272 4.60 45.71 0.50
CA LYS A 272 4.35 46.94 1.28
C LYS A 272 3.08 46.86 2.13
N LYS A 273 2.13 46.02 1.74
CA LYS A 273 0.81 45.88 2.39
C LYS A 273 0.62 44.51 3.06
N ALA A 274 1.59 43.61 2.98
CA ALA A 274 1.50 42.24 3.47
C ALA A 274 2.89 41.71 3.89
N ALA A 275 2.92 40.74 4.81
CA ALA A 275 4.12 39.99 5.14
C ALA A 275 4.41 38.90 4.08
N GLY A 276 5.60 38.29 4.11
CA GLY A 276 5.96 37.16 3.25
C GLY A 276 7.17 37.41 2.33
N PRO A 277 7.29 36.69 1.21
CA PRO A 277 6.33 35.74 0.66
C PRO A 277 6.36 34.37 1.35
N LEU A 278 5.20 33.69 1.37
CA LEU A 278 5.09 32.25 1.63
C LEU A 278 4.85 31.55 0.30
N HIS A 279 5.67 30.58 -0.09
CA HIS A 279 5.42 29.83 -1.32
C HIS A 279 4.64 28.55 -1.02
N ILE A 280 3.51 28.38 -1.68
CA ILE A 280 2.69 27.18 -1.57
C ILE A 280 2.82 26.42 -2.89
N ILE A 281 3.36 25.21 -2.80
CA ILE A 281 3.76 24.39 -3.95
C ILE A 281 2.85 23.16 -4.00
N ALA A 282 1.93 23.12 -4.95
CA ALA A 282 1.10 21.96 -5.21
C ALA A 282 1.93 20.85 -5.89
N CYS A 283 2.07 19.71 -5.24
CA CYS A 283 2.78 18.53 -5.75
C CYS A 283 1.76 17.54 -6.30
N HIS A 284 1.88 17.19 -7.60
CA HIS A 284 0.96 16.25 -8.24
C HIS A 284 0.99 14.86 -7.57
N LYS A 285 2.15 14.43 -7.07
CA LYS A 285 2.28 13.20 -6.28
C LYS A 285 2.72 13.54 -4.84
N SER A 286 3.67 12.81 -4.29
CA SER A 286 4.23 13.08 -2.98
C SER A 286 5.47 13.99 -3.07
N ALA A 287 5.84 14.58 -1.93
CA ALA A 287 7.11 15.24 -1.68
C ALA A 287 7.62 14.73 -0.32
N THR A 288 8.89 14.32 -0.26
CA THR A 288 9.53 13.92 1.00
C THR A 288 10.16 15.12 1.70
N GLU A 289 10.44 14.99 2.99
CA GLU A 289 11.22 15.98 3.76
C GLU A 289 12.55 16.32 3.09
N THR A 290 13.31 15.30 2.69
CA THR A 290 14.57 15.48 1.97
C THR A 290 14.39 16.26 0.67
N GLN A 291 13.31 16.00 -0.08
CA GLN A 291 13.02 16.70 -1.33
C GLN A 291 12.67 18.17 -1.09
N ALA A 292 11.87 18.45 -0.07
CA ALA A 292 11.50 19.80 0.32
C ALA A 292 12.71 20.60 0.81
N SER A 293 13.52 20.04 1.71
CA SER A 293 14.74 20.67 2.24
C SER A 293 15.79 20.90 1.16
N ASN A 294 15.94 19.97 0.21
CA ASN A 294 16.87 20.15 -0.92
C ASN A 294 16.45 21.30 -1.85
N LEU A 295 15.14 21.54 -2.02
CA LEU A 295 14.66 22.67 -2.82
C LEU A 295 14.96 24.00 -2.11
N LEU A 296 14.74 24.04 -0.80
CA LEU A 296 15.08 25.18 0.05
C LEU A 296 16.60 25.45 0.03
N GLY A 297 17.41 24.39 0.06
CA GLY A 297 18.87 24.46 -0.05
C GLY A 297 19.60 24.80 1.24
N PHE A 298 18.91 24.75 2.39
CA PHE A 298 19.47 24.99 3.72
C PHE A 298 19.36 23.73 4.58
N PRO A 299 20.47 23.23 5.16
CA PRO A 299 20.46 22.02 5.97
C PRO A 299 19.80 22.24 7.35
N ASP A 300 19.95 23.43 7.92
CA ASP A 300 19.37 23.80 9.23
C ASP A 300 18.01 24.51 9.03
N ALA A 301 17.05 23.75 8.52
CA ALA A 301 15.68 24.20 8.28
C ALA A 301 14.71 23.49 9.23
N THR A 302 13.67 24.22 9.66
CA THR A 302 12.50 23.60 10.27
C THR A 302 11.77 22.79 9.21
N VAL A 303 11.54 21.51 9.48
CA VAL A 303 10.83 20.59 8.58
C VAL A 303 9.69 19.94 9.35
N VAL A 304 8.48 20.04 8.82
CA VAL A 304 7.28 19.44 9.42
C VAL A 304 6.52 18.66 8.37
N SER A 305 6.34 17.37 8.60
CA SER A 305 5.45 16.51 7.80
C SER A 305 4.07 16.42 8.45
N GLY A 306 3.02 16.57 7.63
CA GLY A 306 1.63 16.44 8.06
C GLY A 306 0.76 15.83 6.96
N GLU A 307 -0.54 15.66 7.23
CA GLU A 307 -1.48 15.09 6.25
C GLU A 307 -1.61 15.92 4.96
N PHE A 308 -1.28 17.21 5.02
CA PHE A 308 -1.24 18.10 3.86
C PHE A 308 0.00 17.86 2.97
N GLY A 309 1.09 17.31 3.52
CA GLY A 309 2.39 17.21 2.87
C GLY A 309 3.54 17.64 3.77
N VAL A 310 4.37 18.58 3.31
CA VAL A 310 5.59 18.99 4.02
C VAL A 310 5.68 20.51 4.07
N TYR A 311 5.89 21.06 5.25
CA TYR A 311 6.24 22.46 5.45
C TYR A 311 7.74 22.57 5.78
N VAL A 312 8.44 23.50 5.12
CA VAL A 312 9.84 23.81 5.41
C VAL A 312 10.05 25.30 5.57
N ALA A 313 10.84 25.69 6.56
CA ALA A 313 11.20 27.08 6.81
C ALA A 313 12.66 27.20 7.24
N ASP A 314 13.37 28.16 6.66
CA ASP A 314 14.74 28.50 7.06
C ASP A 314 14.72 29.66 8.07
N ASN A 315 15.55 29.55 9.12
CA ASN A 315 15.64 30.55 10.16
C ASN A 315 16.60 31.71 9.82
N THR A 316 17.41 31.61 8.77
CA THR A 316 18.39 32.65 8.42
C THR A 316 17.82 33.67 7.44
N GLN A 317 17.49 33.23 6.23
CA GLN A 317 16.88 33.99 5.15
C GLN A 317 15.36 34.14 5.29
N LYS A 318 14.74 33.42 6.24
CA LYS A 318 13.30 33.45 6.55
C LYS A 318 12.42 32.99 5.39
N VAL A 319 12.95 32.14 4.51
CA VAL A 319 12.22 31.56 3.38
C VAL A 319 11.32 30.44 3.90
N GLN A 320 10.10 30.36 3.37
CA GLN A 320 9.08 29.41 3.82
C GLN A 320 8.38 28.76 2.63
N PHE A 321 8.32 27.44 2.60
CA PHE A 321 7.60 26.64 1.61
C PHE A 321 6.58 25.71 2.28
N ALA A 322 5.39 25.61 1.69
CA ALA A 322 4.42 24.57 2.01
C ALA A 322 4.18 23.70 0.77
N PHE A 323 4.61 22.45 0.81
CA PHE A 323 4.40 21.46 -0.23
C PHE A 323 3.10 20.70 0.02
N LEU A 324 2.08 20.97 -0.79
CA LEU A 324 0.79 20.30 -0.70
C LEU A 324 0.81 19.04 -1.57
N THR A 325 0.72 17.87 -0.96
CA THR A 325 0.85 16.59 -1.67
C THR A 325 -0.47 16.08 -2.25
N ASN A 326 -0.37 15.14 -3.18
CA ASN A 326 -1.49 14.46 -3.81
C ASN A 326 -2.46 15.38 -4.59
N CYS A 327 -1.95 16.46 -5.18
CA CYS A 327 -2.71 17.42 -5.99
C CYS A 327 -2.98 16.87 -7.42
N ARG A 328 -3.74 15.79 -7.53
CA ARG A 328 -4.03 15.09 -8.81
C ARG A 328 -5.32 15.51 -9.49
N ASP A 329 -6.20 16.17 -8.76
CA ASP A 329 -7.47 16.70 -9.22
C ASP A 329 -7.91 17.86 -8.31
N SER A 330 -9.04 18.47 -8.66
CA SER A 330 -9.51 19.66 -7.96
C SER A 330 -9.88 19.40 -6.49
N THR A 331 -10.50 18.25 -6.21
CA THR A 331 -10.93 17.88 -4.85
C THR A 331 -9.73 17.66 -3.95
N HIS A 332 -8.75 16.88 -4.39
CA HIS A 332 -7.57 16.60 -3.58
C HIS A 332 -6.69 17.85 -3.39
N THR A 333 -6.56 18.72 -4.39
CA THR A 333 -5.83 19.99 -4.24
C THR A 333 -6.51 20.91 -3.23
N ARG A 334 -7.84 21.05 -3.26
CA ARG A 334 -8.60 21.83 -2.26
C ARG A 334 -8.45 21.24 -0.87
N HIS A 335 -8.57 19.92 -0.74
CA HIS A 335 -8.43 19.21 0.53
C HIS A 335 -7.03 19.36 1.12
N ALA A 336 -5.97 19.25 0.31
CA ALA A 336 -4.59 19.43 0.79
C ALA A 336 -4.36 20.86 1.34
N PHE A 337 -4.90 21.88 0.67
CA PHE A 337 -4.87 23.25 1.18
C PHE A 337 -5.65 23.40 2.49
N GLN A 338 -6.85 22.81 2.58
CA GLN A 338 -7.64 22.81 3.81
C GLN A 338 -6.87 22.18 4.98
N ARG A 339 -6.26 21.00 4.78
CA ARG A 339 -5.43 20.33 5.80
C ARG A 339 -4.25 21.19 6.26
N PHE A 340 -3.64 21.96 5.36
CA PHE A 340 -2.55 22.86 5.71
C PHE A 340 -3.04 24.00 6.62
N MET A 341 -4.17 24.62 6.29
CA MET A 341 -4.75 25.69 7.11
C MET A 341 -5.19 25.17 8.49
N GLU A 342 -5.85 24.01 8.54
CA GLU A 342 -6.23 23.38 9.81
C GLU A 342 -5.03 23.04 10.68
N TRP A 343 -3.94 22.56 10.08
CA TRP A 343 -2.69 22.30 10.81
C TRP A 343 -2.12 23.59 11.41
N LEU A 344 -2.11 24.71 10.68
CA LEU A 344 -1.65 26.00 11.21
C LEU A 344 -2.49 26.46 12.41
N GLU A 345 -3.81 26.26 12.36
CA GLU A 345 -4.73 26.61 13.44
C GLU A 345 -4.56 25.70 14.67
N GLN A 346 -4.38 24.40 14.48
CA GLN A 346 -4.31 23.41 15.57
C GLN A 346 -2.95 23.33 16.26
N SER A 347 -1.86 23.56 15.52
CA SER A 347 -0.49 23.39 16.03
C SER A 347 0.07 24.63 16.74
N GLY A 348 -0.56 25.79 16.54
CA GLY A 348 0.00 27.09 16.96
C GLY A 348 1.12 27.61 16.07
N GLU A 349 1.52 26.90 15.00
CA GLU A 349 2.60 27.32 14.08
C GLU A 349 2.24 28.59 13.29
N ALA A 350 0.96 29.00 13.28
CA ALA A 350 0.51 30.24 12.66
C ALA A 350 1.28 31.49 13.14
N SER A 351 1.61 31.58 14.43
CA SER A 351 2.34 32.73 15.00
C SER A 351 3.79 32.77 14.51
N GLU A 352 4.47 31.62 14.52
CA GLU A 352 5.85 31.47 14.08
C GLU A 352 5.98 31.70 12.57
N LEU A 353 5.06 31.16 11.77
CA LEU A 353 4.99 31.41 10.33
C LEU A 353 4.81 32.91 10.04
N ALA A 354 3.90 33.58 10.75
CA ALA A 354 3.68 35.02 10.60
C ALA A 354 4.91 35.85 11.01
N ALA A 355 5.60 35.49 12.08
CA ALA A 355 6.83 36.16 12.53
C ALA A 355 7.96 36.03 11.49
N ARG A 356 8.14 34.83 10.93
CA ARG A 356 9.08 34.59 9.82
C ARG A 356 8.68 35.36 8.57
N ALA A 357 7.40 35.38 8.20
CA ALA A 357 6.89 36.13 7.04
C ALA A 357 7.15 37.64 7.16
N LYS A 358 6.93 38.24 8.34
CA LYS A 358 7.24 39.66 8.59
C LYS A 358 8.74 39.94 8.42
N SER A 359 9.58 39.01 8.87
CA SER A 359 11.02 39.13 8.78
C SER A 359 11.51 38.98 7.33
N ARG A 360 10.95 38.04 6.57
CA ARG A 360 11.24 37.88 5.14
C ARG A 360 10.90 39.14 4.35
N ALA A 361 9.76 39.75 4.59
CA ALA A 361 9.36 40.98 3.89
C ALA A 361 10.39 42.11 4.07
N ARG A 362 10.96 42.26 5.27
CA ARG A 362 12.05 43.23 5.52
C ARG A 362 13.30 42.91 4.71
N ILE A 363 13.73 41.64 4.72
CA ILE A 363 14.90 41.18 3.95
C ILE A 363 14.71 41.44 2.46
N VAL A 364 13.54 41.08 1.93
CA VAL A 364 13.18 41.23 0.51
C VAL A 364 13.19 42.70 0.09
N ASN A 365 12.64 43.59 0.90
CA ASN A 365 12.65 45.03 0.62
C ASN A 365 14.08 45.60 0.57
N VAL A 366 14.94 45.19 1.52
CA VAL A 366 16.36 45.61 1.52
C VAL A 366 17.08 45.12 0.27
N ILE A 367 16.91 43.86 -0.12
CA ILE A 367 17.53 43.30 -1.34
C ILE A 367 17.04 44.06 -2.58
N ALA A 368 15.74 44.36 -2.66
CA ALA A 368 15.16 45.10 -3.78
C ALA A 368 15.74 46.52 -3.91
N ASP A 369 15.97 47.20 -2.77
CA ASP A 369 16.55 48.54 -2.76
C ASP A 369 18.04 48.52 -3.14
N GLU A 370 18.82 47.53 -2.69
CA GLU A 370 20.21 47.35 -3.09
C GLU A 370 20.36 47.05 -4.59
N ASN A 371 19.47 46.22 -5.15
CA ASN A 371 19.47 45.93 -6.59
C ASN A 371 19.13 47.17 -7.43
N LYS A 372 18.24 48.06 -6.96
CA LYS A 372 17.94 49.32 -7.64
C LYS A 372 19.11 50.30 -7.64
N LYS A 373 19.94 50.31 -6.58
CA LYS A 373 21.13 51.19 -6.49
C LYS A 373 22.21 50.81 -7.49
N LYS A 374 22.30 49.55 -7.92
CA LYS A 374 23.30 49.06 -8.90
C LYS A 374 22.94 49.35 -10.36
N VAL A 375 21.70 49.75 -10.66
CA VAL A 375 21.20 50.03 -12.03
C VAL A 375 21.20 51.53 -12.35
N LYS A 376 21.68 52.37 -11.43
CA LYS A 376 22.07 53.76 -11.68
C LYS A 376 23.58 53.85 -11.78
#